data_AF-A9B4C2-F1
#
_entry.id   AF-A9B4C2-F1
#
_cell.length_a   1.000
_cell.length_b   1.000
_cell.length_c   1.000
_cell.angle_alpha   90.00
_cell.angle_beta   90.00
_cell.angle_gamma   90.00
#
_symmetry.space_group_name_H-M   'P 1'
#
loop_
_entity.id
_entity.type
_entity.pdbx_description
1 polymer ?
#
loop_
_entity_poly.entity_id
_entity_poly.type
_entity_poly.pdbx_seq_one_letter_code
_entity_poly.pdbx_strand_id
1 'polypeptide(L)'
;MSHILPAWHRELRRNQTLNQWGFRWHSQRRLSRTPARADGLISLGSCPSVTTRHTRASILLDPSQPQQLWLDFCGEPDAPRLSCEPSFDALSLVYQRYFQRFNGRPQSRGINLLRQVVQLRSQPAPFDLATFLGDGYHQFHLFLGLIDDQTIIELENSMVFNPWLSLQALALDSGSGCGYSQYRTAFSGSILTMEFNRQFVTKDAACIARIAYHPVPVAEQASVQRWQMQNPANVVATLPQAVPFDVLGLYHHLDWQWWQTAEHAQSMAAEGDKHAAIVVRLLT
;
A
#
# COMPACT_ATOMS: atom_id res chain seq x y z
N MET A 1 26.75 -5.40 -28.11
CA MET A 1 27.62 -5.54 -26.91
C MET A 1 26.99 -6.56 -25.99
N SER A 2 27.71 -7.60 -25.55
CA SER A 2 27.18 -8.53 -24.54
C SER A 2 27.07 -7.79 -23.21
N HIS A 3 25.85 -7.54 -22.74
CA HIS A 3 25.63 -6.95 -21.42
C HIS A 3 26.11 -7.96 -20.36
N ILE A 4 27.30 -7.71 -19.83
CA ILE A 4 27.83 -8.46 -18.69
C ILE A 4 26.93 -8.14 -17.51
N LEU A 5 26.29 -9.17 -16.94
CA LEU A 5 25.49 -8.98 -15.73
C LEU A 5 26.37 -8.43 -14.60
N PRO A 6 25.85 -7.49 -13.79
CA PRO A 6 26.59 -6.93 -12.67
C PRO A 6 27.11 -8.01 -11.72
N ALA A 7 28.24 -7.75 -11.05
CA ALA A 7 28.84 -8.71 -10.12
C ALA A 7 27.86 -9.14 -9.02
N TRP A 8 27.13 -8.18 -8.47
CA TRP A 8 26.11 -8.38 -7.45
C TRP A 8 25.05 -9.41 -7.86
N HIS A 9 24.72 -9.53 -9.15
CA HIS A 9 23.72 -10.50 -9.63
C HIS A 9 24.20 -11.94 -9.34
N ARG A 10 25.49 -12.22 -9.55
CA ARG A 10 26.05 -13.55 -9.28
C ARG A 10 26.15 -13.82 -7.79
N GLU A 11 26.43 -12.80 -6.99
CA GLU A 11 26.52 -12.88 -5.53
C GLU A 11 25.16 -13.22 -4.92
N LEU A 12 24.12 -12.46 -5.27
CA LEU A 12 22.75 -12.74 -4.84
C LEU A 12 22.31 -14.14 -5.30
N ARG A 13 22.63 -14.55 -6.53
CA ARG A 13 22.28 -15.89 -7.04
C ARG A 13 22.86 -17.04 -6.23
N ARG A 14 24.04 -16.84 -5.65
CA ARG A 14 24.71 -17.84 -4.80
C ARG A 14 24.21 -17.83 -3.36
N ASN A 15 23.46 -16.81 -2.95
CA ASN A 15 22.96 -16.69 -1.59
C ASN A 15 21.83 -17.71 -1.34
N GLN A 16 22.11 -18.71 -0.51
CA GLN A 16 21.17 -19.79 -0.20
C GLN A 16 19.95 -19.30 0.59
N THR A 17 20.10 -18.24 1.39
CA THR A 17 19.03 -17.68 2.21
C THR A 17 17.90 -17.12 1.35
N LEU A 18 18.22 -16.51 0.19
CA LEU A 18 17.20 -16.06 -0.76
C LEU A 18 16.33 -17.24 -1.27
N ASN A 19 16.95 -18.39 -1.57
CA ASN A 19 16.20 -19.58 -1.96
C ASN A 19 15.31 -20.10 -0.82
N GLN A 20 15.77 -20.03 0.43
CA GLN A 20 14.99 -20.40 1.61
C GLN A 20 13.79 -19.48 1.85
N TRP A 21 13.91 -18.19 1.51
CA TRP A 21 12.81 -17.22 1.53
C TRP A 21 11.79 -17.41 0.40
N GLY A 22 12.05 -18.33 -0.54
CA GLY A 22 11.17 -18.62 -1.66
C GLY A 22 11.51 -17.88 -2.95
N PHE A 23 12.62 -17.12 -3.00
CA PHE A 23 13.08 -16.54 -4.26
C PHE A 23 13.50 -17.64 -5.24
N ARG A 24 13.04 -17.52 -6.48
CA ARG A 24 13.41 -18.37 -7.61
C ARG A 24 13.96 -17.51 -8.74
N TRP A 25 15.10 -17.92 -9.25
CA TRP A 25 15.75 -17.26 -10.38
C TRP A 25 15.09 -17.71 -11.69
N HIS A 26 14.63 -16.75 -12.48
CA HIS A 26 14.04 -16.98 -13.80
C HIS A 26 14.70 -16.07 -14.85
N SER A 27 15.03 -16.61 -16.02
CA SER A 27 15.34 -15.79 -17.19
C SER A 27 14.05 -15.54 -17.97
N GLN A 28 13.44 -14.36 -17.84
CA GLN A 28 12.36 -13.99 -18.74
C GLN A 28 12.96 -13.54 -20.09
N ARG A 29 12.87 -14.41 -21.11
CA ARG A 29 12.98 -13.95 -22.49
C ARG A 29 11.72 -13.15 -22.81
N ARG A 30 11.81 -11.82 -22.89
CA ARG A 30 10.71 -11.00 -23.41
C ARG A 30 10.31 -11.52 -24.80
N LEU A 31 9.02 -11.81 -24.97
CA LEU A 31 8.37 -12.19 -26.24
C LEU A 31 8.07 -10.97 -27.15
N SER A 32 8.72 -9.82 -26.94
CA SER A 32 8.58 -8.66 -27.83
C SER A 32 9.67 -8.69 -28.90
N ARG A 33 9.32 -8.32 -30.14
CA ARG A 33 10.14 -8.26 -31.38
C ARG A 33 11.34 -7.28 -31.33
N THR A 34 12.11 -7.31 -30.26
CA THR A 34 13.37 -6.58 -30.08
C THR A 34 14.47 -7.60 -29.78
N PRO A 35 15.65 -7.54 -30.41
CA PRO A 35 16.60 -8.64 -30.33
C PRO A 35 17.27 -8.72 -28.94
N ALA A 36 17.03 -9.87 -28.31
CA ALA A 36 17.91 -10.68 -27.46
C ALA A 36 18.31 -10.22 -26.03
N ARG A 37 17.90 -11.09 -25.08
CA ARG A 37 18.59 -11.53 -23.85
C ARG A 37 18.82 -10.49 -22.75
N ALA A 38 17.81 -10.33 -21.89
CA ALA A 38 18.02 -10.01 -20.48
C ALA A 38 17.91 -11.32 -19.68
N ASP A 39 19.05 -11.83 -19.21
CA ASP A 39 19.07 -12.87 -18.17
C ASP A 39 18.95 -12.18 -16.80
N GLY A 40 17.97 -12.58 -15.99
CA GLY A 40 17.90 -12.21 -14.57
C GLY A 40 16.64 -11.47 -14.15
N LEU A 41 15.52 -12.19 -14.03
CA LEU A 41 14.39 -11.82 -13.19
C LEU A 41 14.41 -12.73 -11.96
N ILE A 42 14.52 -12.17 -10.76
CA ILE A 42 14.37 -12.96 -9.54
C ILE A 42 12.90 -12.84 -9.17
N SER A 43 12.15 -13.93 -9.17
CA SER A 43 10.78 -13.88 -8.68
C SER A 43 10.74 -14.38 -7.25
N LEU A 44 10.02 -13.70 -6.37
CA LEU A 44 9.51 -14.33 -5.16
C LEU A 44 8.46 -15.34 -5.58
N GLY A 45 8.81 -16.63 -5.52
CA GLY A 45 7.79 -17.68 -5.52
C GLY A 45 6.91 -17.46 -4.30
N SER A 46 5.60 -17.46 -4.52
CA SER A 46 4.57 -17.23 -3.49
C SER A 46 4.91 -17.92 -2.17
N CYS A 47 4.90 -17.15 -1.09
CA CYS A 47 4.80 -17.74 0.23
C CYS A 47 3.54 -18.63 0.25
N PRO A 48 3.58 -19.85 0.82
CA PRO A 48 2.43 -20.76 0.81
C PRO A 48 1.20 -20.23 1.57
N SER A 49 1.30 -19.08 2.23
CA SER A 49 0.21 -18.44 2.95
C SER A 49 -0.13 -17.09 2.32
N VAL A 50 -1.37 -16.98 1.85
CA VAL A 50 -2.11 -15.75 1.53
C VAL A 50 -2.08 -15.32 0.05
N THR A 51 -3.12 -15.81 -0.64
CA THR A 51 -3.73 -15.40 -1.91
C THR A 51 -3.25 -16.04 -3.22
N THR A 52 -4.23 -16.51 -3.98
CA THR A 52 -4.15 -17.00 -5.37
C THR A 52 -4.23 -15.86 -6.41
N ARG A 53 -4.24 -14.58 -5.97
CA ARG A 53 -4.46 -13.41 -6.84
C ARG A 53 -3.23 -12.53 -7.05
N HIS A 54 -2.21 -12.59 -6.20
CA HIS A 54 -0.97 -11.85 -6.44
C HIS A 54 -0.12 -12.57 -7.50
N THR A 55 0.01 -11.92 -8.65
CA THR A 55 1.20 -12.05 -9.49
C THR A 55 2.44 -11.94 -8.61
N ARG A 56 3.44 -12.78 -8.89
CA ARG A 56 4.62 -12.94 -8.04
C ARG A 56 5.36 -11.60 -7.90
N ALA A 57 5.57 -11.12 -6.68
CA ALA A 57 6.53 -10.05 -6.46
C ALA A 57 7.88 -10.46 -7.07
N SER A 58 8.56 -9.55 -7.75
CA SER A 58 9.78 -9.87 -8.48
C SER A 58 10.81 -8.76 -8.35
N ILE A 59 12.06 -9.17 -8.27
CA ILE A 59 13.22 -8.30 -8.41
C ILE A 59 13.56 -8.24 -9.89
N LEU A 60 13.57 -7.02 -10.41
CA LEU A 60 13.89 -6.67 -11.78
C LEU A 60 15.28 -6.03 -11.85
N LEU A 61 16.04 -6.44 -12.86
CA LEU A 61 17.21 -5.71 -13.32
C LEU A 61 16.76 -4.75 -14.42
N ASP A 62 16.96 -3.45 -14.21
CA ASP A 62 16.86 -2.46 -15.29
C ASP A 62 18.25 -2.28 -15.91
N PRO A 63 18.48 -2.71 -17.18
CA PRO A 63 19.79 -2.56 -17.83
C PRO A 63 20.23 -1.11 -17.98
N SER A 64 19.30 -0.15 -17.96
CA SER A 64 19.61 1.29 -18.01
C SER A 64 20.09 1.84 -16.66
N GLN A 65 19.79 1.14 -15.56
CA GLN A 65 20.17 1.50 -14.19
C GLN A 65 20.78 0.27 -13.47
N PRO A 66 21.92 -0.26 -13.96
CA PRO A 66 22.49 -1.53 -13.47
C PRO A 66 23.02 -1.48 -12.03
N GLN A 67 23.12 -0.28 -11.46
CA GLN A 67 23.54 -0.03 -10.08
C GLN A 67 22.38 -0.17 -9.07
N GLN A 68 21.15 -0.39 -9.53
CA GLN A 68 19.97 -0.48 -8.67
C GLN A 68 19.24 -1.80 -8.86
N LEU A 69 18.63 -2.27 -7.77
CA LEU A 69 17.63 -3.32 -7.81
C LEU A 69 16.23 -2.73 -7.70
N TRP A 70 15.34 -3.21 -8.54
CA TRP A 70 13.94 -2.81 -8.52
C TRP A 70 13.09 -3.95 -8.00
N LEU A 71 12.24 -3.69 -7.02
CA LEU A 71 11.19 -4.61 -6.60
C LEU A 71 9.87 -4.18 -7.22
N ASP A 72 9.25 -5.13 -7.90
CA ASP A 72 7.92 -5.05 -8.48
C ASP A 72 6.99 -5.96 -7.67
N PHE A 73 5.90 -5.41 -7.14
CA PHE A 73 5.00 -6.12 -6.23
C PHE A 73 3.85 -6.82 -6.95
N CYS A 74 3.41 -6.32 -8.12
CA CYS A 74 2.22 -6.81 -8.81
C CYS A 74 2.44 -7.10 -10.32
N GLY A 75 3.62 -6.86 -10.87
CA GLY A 75 3.93 -7.14 -12.28
C GLY A 75 3.25 -6.20 -13.27
N GLU A 76 2.60 -5.14 -12.80
CA GLU A 76 1.96 -4.13 -13.64
C GLU A 76 2.99 -3.10 -14.12
N PRO A 77 2.97 -2.69 -15.41
CA PRO A 77 3.95 -1.75 -15.94
C PRO A 77 3.97 -0.40 -15.23
N ASP A 78 2.79 0.09 -14.82
CA ASP A 78 2.56 1.43 -14.27
C ASP A 78 2.53 1.45 -12.74
N ALA A 79 2.62 0.28 -12.11
CA ALA A 79 2.67 0.16 -10.67
C ALA A 79 3.95 0.76 -10.05
N PRO A 80 3.88 1.24 -8.79
CA PRO A 80 5.04 1.72 -8.09
C PRO A 80 6.08 0.61 -7.88
N ARG A 81 7.34 0.93 -8.19
CA ARG A 81 8.49 0.04 -7.98
C ARG A 81 9.44 0.61 -6.94
N LEU A 82 9.87 -0.25 -6.02
CA LEU A 82 10.81 0.12 -4.98
C LEU A 82 12.24 -0.09 -5.50
N SER A 83 13.06 0.97 -5.51
CA SER A 83 14.49 0.84 -5.75
C SER A 83 15.22 0.56 -4.43
N CYS A 84 16.15 -0.39 -4.43
CA CYS A 84 17.05 -0.63 -3.32
C CYS A 84 18.48 -0.87 -3.82
N GLU A 85 19.43 -0.80 -2.88
CA GLU A 85 20.82 -1.15 -3.14
C GLU A 85 20.90 -2.64 -3.55
N PRO A 86 21.75 -2.99 -4.54
CA PRO A 86 21.89 -4.35 -5.02
C PRO A 86 22.69 -5.26 -4.09
N SER A 87 22.35 -5.31 -2.79
CA SER A 87 23.03 -6.11 -1.78
C SER A 87 22.07 -7.05 -1.06
N PHE A 88 22.59 -8.14 -0.49
CA PHE A 88 21.77 -9.08 0.28
C PHE A 88 21.20 -8.41 1.53
N ASP A 89 21.97 -7.56 2.19
CA ASP A 89 21.55 -6.88 3.41
C ASP A 89 20.39 -5.90 3.13
N ALA A 90 20.48 -5.13 2.05
CA ALA A 90 19.38 -4.25 1.64
C ALA A 90 18.11 -5.06 1.29
N LEU A 91 18.25 -6.13 0.52
CA LEU A 91 17.13 -7.03 0.20
C LEU A 91 16.54 -7.71 1.45
N SER A 92 17.37 -8.05 2.42
CA SER A 92 16.94 -8.65 3.70
C SER A 92 16.04 -7.69 4.47
N LEU A 93 16.41 -6.40 4.53
CA LEU A 93 15.60 -5.37 5.19
C LEU A 93 14.25 -5.16 4.50
N VAL A 94 14.24 -5.14 3.16
CA VAL A 94 13.01 -5.06 2.36
C VAL A 94 12.14 -6.31 2.57
N TYR A 95 12.76 -7.50 2.56
CA TYR A 95 12.08 -8.77 2.80
C TYR A 95 11.41 -8.79 4.19
N GLN A 96 12.13 -8.38 5.21
CA GLN A 96 11.62 -8.31 6.58
C GLN A 96 10.39 -7.41 6.69
N ARG A 97 10.43 -6.26 6.03
CA ARG A 97 9.38 -5.24 6.11
C ARG A 97 8.10 -5.62 5.36
N TYR A 98 8.24 -6.15 4.15
CA TYR A 98 7.12 -6.38 3.23
C TYR A 98 6.65 -7.83 3.12
N PHE A 99 7.43 -8.80 3.63
CA PHE A 99 7.12 -10.21 3.44
C PHE A 99 7.22 -11.04 4.73
N GLN A 100 8.25 -10.84 5.56
CA GLN A 100 8.41 -11.63 6.79
C GLN A 100 7.46 -11.22 7.90
N ARG A 101 7.13 -9.92 8.00
CA ARG A 101 6.35 -9.35 9.10
C ARG A 101 5.04 -10.09 9.41
N PHE A 102 4.49 -10.81 8.43
CA PHE A 102 3.23 -11.55 8.54
C PHE A 102 3.33 -13.07 8.25
N ASN A 103 4.54 -13.62 8.04
CA ASN A 103 4.76 -15.07 7.95
C ASN A 103 4.71 -15.79 9.32
N GLY A 104 4.60 -15.03 10.41
CA GLY A 104 4.23 -15.58 11.71
C GLY A 104 2.79 -16.09 11.65
N ARG A 105 2.59 -17.39 11.89
CA ARG A 105 1.26 -18.02 12.05
C ARG A 105 0.32 -17.09 12.83
N PRO A 106 -0.97 -17.00 12.49
CA PRO A 106 -1.96 -16.29 13.30
C PRO A 106 -2.18 -17.05 14.62
N GLN A 107 -1.20 -17.01 15.53
CA GLN A 107 -1.37 -17.43 16.91
C GLN A 107 -2.19 -16.34 17.59
N SER A 108 -3.48 -16.62 17.84
CA SER A 108 -4.42 -15.91 18.74
C SER A 108 -4.56 -14.38 18.61
N ARG A 109 -3.80 -13.71 17.75
CA ARG A 109 -3.77 -12.25 17.55
C ARG A 109 -4.89 -11.76 16.64
N GLY A 110 -5.53 -12.62 15.84
CA GLY A 110 -6.64 -12.21 14.95
C GLY A 110 -7.84 -11.65 15.72
N ILE A 111 -8.17 -12.21 16.90
CA ILE A 111 -9.24 -11.72 17.78
C ILE A 111 -8.84 -10.41 18.47
N ASN A 112 -7.56 -10.26 18.84
CA ASN A 112 -7.05 -9.02 19.40
C ASN A 112 -6.99 -7.91 18.34
N LEU A 113 -6.61 -8.25 17.10
CA LEU A 113 -6.64 -7.33 15.97
C LEU A 113 -8.07 -6.86 15.71
N LEU A 114 -9.05 -7.77 15.62
CA LEU A 114 -10.48 -7.43 15.48
C LEU A 114 -11.00 -6.52 16.61
N ARG A 115 -10.59 -6.74 17.87
CA ARG A 115 -10.93 -5.84 19.00
C ARG A 115 -10.27 -4.47 18.89
N GLN A 116 -9.00 -4.40 18.48
CA GLN A 116 -8.25 -3.16 18.25
C GLN A 116 -8.83 -2.37 17.05
N VAL A 117 -9.32 -3.10 16.04
CA VAL A 117 -9.92 -2.65 14.79
C VAL A 117 -11.30 -1.99 15.02
N VAL A 118 -12.12 -2.53 15.93
CA VAL A 118 -13.38 -1.91 16.39
C VAL A 118 -13.11 -0.64 17.22
N GLN A 119 -11.99 -0.56 17.95
CA GLN A 119 -11.66 0.59 18.78
C GLN A 119 -11.22 1.83 17.95
N LEU A 120 -10.51 1.65 16.83
CA LEU A 120 -10.16 2.73 15.89
C LEU A 120 -11.38 3.53 15.39
N ARG A 121 -12.54 2.86 15.21
CA ARG A 121 -13.82 3.48 14.80
C ARG A 121 -14.38 4.44 15.85
N SER A 122 -14.15 4.16 17.13
CA SER A 122 -14.88 4.79 18.24
C SER A 122 -14.28 6.09 18.75
N GLN A 123 -13.12 6.50 18.24
CA GLN A 123 -12.29 7.52 18.89
C GLN A 123 -12.17 8.79 18.01
N PRO A 124 -12.46 9.99 18.55
CA PRO A 124 -12.06 11.24 17.93
C PRO A 124 -10.53 11.36 17.90
N ALA A 125 -9.99 12.16 16.98
CA ALA A 125 -8.58 12.13 16.57
C ALA A 125 -7.59 12.86 17.50
N PRO A 126 -7.52 12.53 18.81
CA PRO A 126 -6.21 12.51 19.43
C PRO A 126 -6.02 11.35 20.42
N PHE A 127 -6.38 10.12 20.06
CA PHE A 127 -5.94 8.95 20.83
C PHE A 127 -4.72 8.29 20.17
N ASP A 128 -3.74 7.95 21.01
CA ASP A 128 -2.45 7.43 20.59
C ASP A 128 -2.61 6.06 19.92
N LEU A 129 -2.31 6.00 18.61
CA LEU A 129 -2.29 4.76 17.81
C LEU A 129 -1.48 3.66 18.49
N ALA A 130 -0.44 4.04 19.23
CA ALA A 130 0.43 3.10 19.93
C ALA A 130 -0.33 2.25 20.95
N THR A 131 -1.40 2.79 21.55
CA THR A 131 -2.26 2.08 22.52
C THR A 131 -2.96 0.87 21.90
N PHE A 132 -3.22 0.90 20.58
CA PHE A 132 -4.04 -0.09 19.89
C PHE A 132 -3.22 -0.97 18.95
N LEU A 133 -2.31 -0.38 18.19
CA LEU A 133 -1.54 -1.08 17.15
C LEU A 133 -0.09 -1.35 17.60
N GLY A 134 0.34 -0.77 18.71
CA GLY A 134 1.72 -0.80 19.20
C GLY A 134 2.55 0.38 18.69
N ASP A 135 3.71 0.59 19.31
CA ASP A 135 4.57 1.73 19.02
C ASP A 135 5.01 1.81 17.54
N GLY A 136 5.14 3.03 17.03
CA GLY A 136 5.73 3.32 15.73
C GLY A 136 4.77 3.22 14.54
N TYR A 137 3.46 3.09 14.76
CA TYR A 137 2.46 3.31 13.72
C TYR A 137 2.20 4.81 13.52
N HIS A 138 2.05 5.20 12.26
CA HIS A 138 1.62 6.51 11.81
C HIS A 138 0.23 6.40 11.20
N GLN A 139 -0.50 7.52 11.14
CA GLN A 139 -1.80 7.61 10.47
C GLN A 139 -1.91 8.82 9.56
N PHE A 140 -2.68 8.68 8.49
CA PHE A 140 -3.22 9.81 7.75
C PHE A 140 -4.69 9.54 7.37
N HIS A 141 -5.42 10.61 7.10
CA HIS A 141 -6.83 10.58 6.71
C HIS A 141 -7.03 11.30 5.38
N LEU A 142 -7.91 10.77 4.54
CA LEU A 142 -8.37 11.38 3.30
C LEU A 142 -9.89 11.42 3.31
N PHE A 143 -10.47 12.58 2.99
CA PHE A 143 -11.87 12.67 2.65
C PHE A 143 -12.03 12.36 1.17
N LEU A 144 -12.91 11.41 0.83
CA LEU A 144 -13.10 10.88 -0.52
C LEU A 144 -14.41 11.34 -1.15
N GLY A 145 -15.18 12.18 -0.45
CA GLY A 145 -16.39 12.82 -0.95
C GLY A 145 -17.65 12.34 -0.27
N LEU A 146 -18.78 12.83 -0.79
CA LEU A 146 -20.12 12.40 -0.42
C LEU A 146 -20.55 11.34 -1.42
N ILE A 147 -20.91 10.15 -0.93
CA ILE A 147 -21.22 8.99 -1.77
C ILE A 147 -22.56 8.38 -1.37
N ASP A 148 -23.29 7.86 -2.35
CA ASP A 148 -24.55 7.15 -2.12
C ASP A 148 -24.33 5.66 -1.80
N ASP A 149 -25.40 4.95 -1.46
CA ASP A 149 -25.35 3.53 -1.10
C ASP A 149 -24.81 2.63 -2.23
N GLN A 150 -25.10 2.98 -3.49
CA GLN A 150 -24.61 2.23 -4.64
C GLN A 150 -23.08 2.39 -4.79
N THR A 151 -22.59 3.61 -4.65
CA THR A 151 -21.16 3.93 -4.71
C THR A 151 -20.40 3.25 -3.56
N ILE A 152 -20.99 3.15 -2.37
CA ILE A 152 -20.40 2.38 -1.25
C ILE A 152 -20.18 0.92 -1.64
N ILE A 153 -21.20 0.27 -2.23
CA ILE A 153 -21.12 -1.14 -2.66
C ILE A 153 -20.05 -1.31 -3.75
N GLU A 154 -20.01 -0.40 -4.73
CA GLU A 154 -19.01 -0.42 -5.81
C GLU A 154 -17.60 -0.24 -5.27
N LEU A 155 -17.42 0.63 -4.27
CA LEU A 155 -16.15 0.86 -3.61
C LEU A 155 -15.71 -0.38 -2.82
N GLU A 156 -16.58 -0.97 -2.00
CA GLU A 156 -16.28 -2.18 -1.23
C GLU A 156 -15.93 -3.36 -2.15
N ASN A 157 -16.63 -3.50 -3.29
CA ASN A 157 -16.29 -4.48 -4.32
C ASN A 157 -14.91 -4.21 -4.92
N SER A 158 -14.62 -2.95 -5.28
CA SER A 158 -13.32 -2.56 -5.83
C SER A 158 -12.17 -2.86 -4.86
N MET A 159 -12.39 -2.70 -3.55
CA MET A 159 -11.40 -3.07 -2.53
C MET A 159 -11.18 -4.58 -2.46
N VAL A 160 -12.22 -5.41 -2.57
CA VAL A 160 -12.11 -6.89 -2.59
C VAL A 160 -11.29 -7.38 -3.79
N PHE A 161 -11.30 -6.64 -4.90
CA PHE A 161 -10.54 -6.97 -6.11
C PHE A 161 -9.22 -6.23 -6.25
N ASN A 162 -8.89 -5.31 -5.33
CA ASN A 162 -7.66 -4.55 -5.39
C ASN A 162 -6.44 -5.47 -5.12
N PRO A 163 -5.47 -5.56 -6.05
CA PRO A 163 -4.33 -6.47 -5.94
C PRO A 163 -3.33 -6.08 -4.85
N TRP A 164 -3.48 -4.89 -4.26
CA TRP A 164 -2.63 -4.39 -3.16
C TRP A 164 -3.23 -4.65 -1.78
N LEU A 165 -4.44 -5.21 -1.72
CA LEU A 165 -5.11 -5.62 -0.48
C LEU A 165 -5.07 -7.13 -0.30
N SER A 166 -5.10 -7.55 0.96
CA SER A 166 -5.32 -8.94 1.35
C SER A 166 -6.75 -9.36 0.98
N LEU A 167 -6.91 -10.60 0.48
CA LEU A 167 -8.20 -11.14 0.02
C LEU A 167 -9.34 -11.06 1.05
N GLN A 168 -9.02 -11.04 2.35
CA GLN A 168 -10.00 -11.04 3.41
C GLN A 168 -10.07 -9.65 4.04
N ALA A 169 -11.25 -9.03 3.93
CA ALA A 169 -11.57 -7.87 4.75
C ALA A 169 -11.41 -8.23 6.24
N LEU A 170 -10.86 -7.31 7.01
CA LEU A 170 -10.72 -7.45 8.45
C LEU A 170 -12.08 -7.31 9.14
N ALA A 171 -12.92 -6.39 8.68
CA ALA A 171 -14.26 -6.17 9.21
C ALA A 171 -15.13 -5.43 8.17
N LEU A 172 -16.43 -5.70 8.19
CA LEU A 172 -17.46 -5.01 7.40
C LEU A 172 -18.68 -4.80 8.30
N ASP A 173 -19.13 -3.56 8.44
CA ASP A 173 -20.38 -3.19 9.13
C ASP A 173 -21.10 -2.16 8.29
N SER A 174 -22.10 -2.59 7.52
CA SER A 174 -22.87 -1.73 6.60
C SER A 174 -24.29 -1.43 7.12
N GLY A 175 -24.66 -1.88 8.32
CA GLY A 175 -26.07 -2.02 8.73
C GLY A 175 -26.71 -0.89 9.55
N SER A 176 -25.99 0.18 9.95
CA SER A 176 -26.45 1.05 11.06
C SER A 176 -26.42 2.58 10.83
N GLY A 177 -26.22 3.05 9.60
CA GLY A 177 -26.18 4.49 9.30
C GLY A 177 -24.83 5.18 9.58
N CYS A 178 -23.88 4.48 10.22
CA CYS A 178 -22.45 4.83 10.23
C CYS A 178 -21.66 3.55 9.90
N GLY A 179 -21.54 3.23 8.61
CA GLY A 179 -20.90 2.01 8.16
C GLY A 179 -19.38 2.11 8.12
N TYR A 180 -18.67 0.99 8.13
CA TYR A 180 -17.24 0.95 7.84
C TYR A 180 -16.82 -0.37 7.20
N SER A 181 -15.74 -0.31 6.43
CA SER A 181 -15.05 -1.47 5.89
C SER A 181 -13.55 -1.36 6.13
N GLN A 182 -12.93 -2.47 6.54
CA GLN A 182 -11.52 -2.50 6.90
C GLN A 182 -10.76 -3.57 6.14
N TYR A 183 -9.60 -3.19 5.63
CA TYR A 183 -8.75 -4.01 4.79
C TYR A 183 -7.31 -3.93 5.29
N ARG A 184 -6.53 -4.95 4.95
CA ARG A 184 -5.10 -4.96 5.19
C ARG A 184 -4.38 -4.93 3.85
N THR A 185 -3.31 -4.15 3.72
CA THR A 185 -2.47 -4.23 2.52
C THR A 185 -1.74 -5.57 2.43
N ALA A 186 -1.45 -6.01 1.21
CA ALA A 186 -0.94 -7.36 0.95
C ALA A 186 0.49 -7.58 1.47
N PHE A 187 1.31 -6.54 1.59
CA PHE A 187 2.75 -6.66 1.85
C PHE A 187 3.17 -6.03 3.18
N SER A 188 3.02 -4.71 3.33
CA SER A 188 3.38 -3.98 4.55
C SER A 188 2.44 -4.24 5.71
N GLY A 189 1.26 -4.80 5.44
CA GLY A 189 0.20 -5.04 6.41
C GLY A 189 -0.36 -3.77 7.04
N SER A 190 -0.33 -2.66 6.29
CA SER A 190 -1.01 -1.42 6.66
C SER A 190 -2.52 -1.65 6.74
N ILE A 191 -3.20 -0.94 7.62
CA ILE A 191 -4.63 -1.09 7.85
C ILE A 191 -5.35 0.08 7.19
N LEU A 192 -6.19 -0.22 6.19
CA LEU A 192 -7.13 0.70 5.59
C LEU A 192 -8.47 0.59 6.30
N THR A 193 -9.01 1.72 6.74
CA THR A 193 -10.36 1.86 7.28
C THR A 193 -11.13 2.84 6.41
N MET A 194 -12.22 2.38 5.81
CA MET A 194 -13.18 3.21 5.10
C MET A 194 -14.35 3.47 6.03
N GLU A 195 -14.66 4.74 6.29
CA GLU A 195 -15.76 5.15 7.17
C GLU A 195 -16.83 5.87 6.34
N PHE A 196 -18.08 5.50 6.56
CA PHE A 196 -19.25 6.06 5.88
C PHE A 196 -20.14 6.78 6.88
N ASN A 197 -19.95 8.09 7.03
CA ASN A 197 -20.61 8.89 8.05
C ASN A 197 -21.85 9.62 7.49
N ARG A 198 -23.05 9.24 7.98
CA ARG A 198 -24.32 9.89 7.61
C ARG A 198 -24.80 10.94 8.63
N GLN A 199 -24.05 11.20 9.69
CA GLN A 199 -24.48 12.12 10.76
C GLN A 199 -24.64 13.56 10.27
N PHE A 200 -23.95 13.93 9.19
CA PHE A 200 -23.87 15.31 8.71
C PHE A 200 -24.66 15.56 7.41
N VAL A 201 -25.18 14.51 6.78
CA VAL A 201 -25.87 14.61 5.47
C VAL A 201 -27.02 13.60 5.43
N THR A 202 -28.20 14.02 4.99
CA THR A 202 -29.44 13.23 5.08
C THR A 202 -29.63 12.20 3.95
N LYS A 203 -28.85 12.29 2.88
CA LYS A 203 -28.99 11.44 1.68
C LYS A 203 -27.71 10.68 1.33
N ASP A 204 -26.56 11.34 1.43
CA ASP A 204 -25.26 10.77 1.07
C ASP A 204 -24.43 10.52 2.33
N ALA A 205 -23.49 9.58 2.28
CA ALA A 205 -22.52 9.35 3.35
C ALA A 205 -21.22 10.09 3.05
N ALA A 206 -20.65 10.76 4.06
CA ALA A 206 -19.28 11.25 3.98
C ALA A 206 -18.31 10.06 4.05
N CYS A 207 -17.53 9.86 3.00
CA CYS A 207 -16.55 8.79 2.89
C CYS A 207 -15.17 9.26 3.34
N ILE A 208 -14.62 8.61 4.37
CA ILE A 208 -13.29 8.91 4.91
C ILE A 208 -12.45 7.65 4.81
N ALA A 209 -11.29 7.74 4.16
CA ALA A 209 -10.26 6.72 4.21
C ALA A 209 -9.21 7.07 5.26
N ARG A 210 -9.00 6.16 6.21
CA ARG A 210 -7.95 6.24 7.21
C ARG A 210 -6.95 5.12 6.98
N ILE A 211 -5.66 5.46 6.94
CA ILE A 211 -4.62 4.44 6.87
C ILE A 211 -3.72 4.51 8.10
N ALA A 212 -3.53 3.36 8.74
CA ALA A 212 -2.52 3.15 9.77
C ALA A 212 -1.39 2.30 9.20
N TYR A 213 -0.16 2.77 9.30
CA TYR A 213 1.00 2.16 8.65
C TYR A 213 2.27 2.32 9.47
N HIS A 214 3.25 1.47 9.22
CA HIS A 214 4.62 1.72 9.69
C HIS A 214 5.41 2.48 8.63
N PRO A 215 6.12 3.57 9.02
CA PRO A 215 6.84 4.38 8.06
C PRO A 215 7.99 3.62 7.41
N VAL A 216 8.21 3.87 6.12
CA VAL A 216 9.42 3.42 5.42
C VAL A 216 10.61 4.31 5.79
N PRO A 217 11.84 3.76 5.82
CA PRO A 217 13.05 4.53 6.11
C PRO A 217 13.32 5.56 5.02
N VAL A 218 14.07 6.61 5.36
CA VAL A 218 14.43 7.72 4.46
C VAL A 218 15.00 7.24 3.12
N ALA A 219 15.76 6.15 3.11
CA ALA A 219 16.31 5.56 1.90
C ALA A 219 15.25 5.17 0.84
N GLU A 220 14.03 4.82 1.26
CA GLU A 220 12.93 4.43 0.37
C GLU A 220 11.99 5.59 0.05
N GLN A 221 12.01 6.65 0.85
CA GLN A 221 11.19 7.85 0.65
C GLN A 221 11.53 8.55 -0.67
N ALA A 222 12.79 8.47 -1.13
CA ALA A 222 13.18 8.98 -2.45
C ALA A 222 12.45 8.26 -3.59
N SER A 223 12.18 6.95 -3.45
CA SER A 223 11.43 6.18 -4.43
C SER A 223 9.94 6.56 -4.39
N VAL A 224 9.38 6.79 -3.19
CA VAL A 224 8.01 7.31 -3.01
C VAL A 224 7.86 8.68 -3.68
N GLN A 225 8.74 9.62 -3.34
CA GLN A 225 8.74 10.98 -3.88
C GLN A 225 8.86 10.98 -5.40
N ARG A 226 9.77 10.16 -5.96
CA ARG A 226 9.91 10.01 -7.42
C ARG A 226 8.61 9.60 -8.07
N TRP A 227 7.92 8.62 -7.49
CA TRP A 227 6.69 8.10 -8.05
C TRP A 227 5.53 9.11 -7.94
N GLN A 228 5.46 9.87 -6.85
CA GLN A 228 4.52 10.97 -6.67
C GLN A 228 4.72 12.08 -7.71
N MET A 229 5.97 12.48 -7.97
CA MET A 229 6.30 13.48 -9.00
C MET A 229 5.93 13.02 -10.42
N GLN A 230 5.92 11.72 -10.68
CA GLN A 230 5.50 11.14 -11.96
C GLN A 230 3.97 11.08 -12.12
N ASN A 231 3.22 11.15 -11.02
CA ASN A 231 1.76 11.02 -10.97
C ASN A 231 1.08 12.21 -10.28
N PRO A 232 1.33 13.47 -10.70
CA PRO A 232 0.89 14.66 -9.97
C PRO A 232 -0.64 14.84 -9.94
N ALA A 233 -1.36 14.24 -10.90
CA ALA A 233 -2.81 14.31 -10.99
C ALA A 233 -3.53 13.20 -10.22
N ASN A 234 -2.81 12.28 -9.58
CA ASN A 234 -3.39 11.17 -8.84
C ASN A 234 -3.29 11.45 -7.32
N VAL A 235 -4.26 10.95 -6.53
CA VAL A 235 -4.29 11.09 -5.06
C VAL A 235 -2.97 10.75 -4.37
N VAL A 236 -2.22 9.84 -4.97
CA VAL A 236 -0.92 9.39 -4.47
C VAL A 236 0.09 10.52 -4.29
N ALA A 237 0.00 11.59 -5.09
CA ALA A 237 0.85 12.76 -4.97
C ALA A 237 0.68 13.49 -3.64
N THR A 238 -0.45 13.29 -2.96
CA THR A 238 -0.77 13.92 -1.67
C THR A 238 -0.45 13.06 -0.46
N LEU A 239 -0.02 11.81 -0.67
CA LEU A 239 0.28 10.88 0.42
C LEU A 239 1.58 11.26 1.14
N PRO A 240 1.73 10.96 2.45
CA PRO A 240 2.99 11.18 3.16
C PRO A 240 4.15 10.40 2.51
N GLN A 241 5.35 10.99 2.43
CA GLN A 241 6.50 10.33 1.79
C GLN A 241 6.95 9.04 2.49
N ALA A 242 6.60 8.90 3.78
CA ALA A 242 6.95 7.73 4.59
C ALA A 242 5.97 6.56 4.40
N VAL A 243 4.97 6.63 3.52
CA VAL A 243 4.04 5.51 3.31
C VAL A 243 4.73 4.31 2.65
N PRO A 244 4.32 3.08 3.00
CA PRO A 244 4.75 1.87 2.29
C PRO A 244 4.35 1.85 0.81
N PHE A 245 5.12 1.13 0.01
CA PHE A 245 4.90 1.04 -1.44
C PHE A 245 3.56 0.43 -1.84
N ASP A 246 3.05 -0.52 -1.07
CA ASP A 246 1.75 -1.13 -1.33
C ASP A 246 0.57 -0.22 -0.96
N VAL A 247 0.78 0.78 -0.10
CA VAL A 247 -0.18 1.88 0.10
C VAL A 247 -0.23 2.78 -1.13
N LEU A 248 0.93 3.11 -1.73
CA LEU A 248 0.94 3.85 -3.01
C LEU A 248 0.19 3.07 -4.09
N GLY A 249 0.47 1.78 -4.21
CA GLY A 249 -0.17 0.91 -5.19
C GLY A 249 -1.68 0.80 -5.00
N LEU A 250 -2.13 0.67 -3.76
CA LEU A 250 -3.55 0.69 -3.39
C LEU A 250 -4.26 1.94 -3.91
N TYR A 251 -3.72 3.12 -3.61
CA TYR A 251 -4.31 4.40 -4.01
C TYR A 251 -4.13 4.72 -5.49
N HIS A 252 -3.09 4.18 -6.13
CA HIS A 252 -2.90 4.28 -7.56
C HIS A 252 -3.96 3.50 -8.34
N HIS A 253 -4.22 2.29 -7.89
CA HIS A 253 -5.09 1.32 -8.58
C HIS A 253 -6.56 1.74 -8.57
N LEU A 254 -6.93 2.64 -7.67
CA LEU A 254 -8.28 3.15 -7.55
C LEU A 254 -8.36 4.51 -8.23
N ASP A 255 -9.32 4.65 -9.16
CA ASP A 255 -9.59 5.90 -9.86
C ASP A 255 -10.43 6.82 -8.96
N TRP A 256 -9.77 7.43 -7.98
CA TRP A 256 -10.40 8.40 -7.09
C TRP A 256 -10.74 9.66 -7.86
N GLN A 257 -12.02 9.91 -8.11
CA GLN A 257 -12.42 11.12 -8.87
C GLN A 257 -12.27 12.41 -8.05
N TRP A 258 -12.31 12.31 -6.72
CA TRP A 258 -12.26 13.46 -5.84
C TRP A 258 -11.68 13.07 -4.46
N TRP A 259 -10.78 13.88 -3.91
CA TRP A 259 -10.20 13.68 -2.59
C TRP A 259 -9.73 15.00 -1.98
N GLN A 260 -9.67 15.05 -0.65
CA GLN A 260 -9.17 16.21 0.11
C GLN A 260 -8.44 15.80 1.38
N THR A 261 -7.28 16.42 1.64
CA THR A 261 -6.53 16.27 2.90
C THR A 261 -7.05 17.26 3.95
N ALA A 262 -6.77 17.00 5.23
CA ALA A 262 -7.13 17.91 6.32
C ALA A 262 -6.51 19.30 6.14
N GLU A 263 -5.22 19.36 5.76
CA GLU A 263 -4.49 20.61 5.51
C GLU A 263 -5.11 21.42 4.37
N HIS A 264 -5.47 20.75 3.26
CA HIS A 264 -6.13 21.42 2.14
C HIS A 264 -7.52 21.95 2.53
N ALA A 265 -8.30 21.14 3.26
CA ALA A 265 -9.60 21.57 3.78
C ALA A 265 -9.49 22.76 4.74
N GLN A 266 -8.45 22.80 5.59
CA GLN A 266 -8.19 23.92 6.49
C GLN A 266 -7.91 25.21 5.74
N SER A 267 -7.10 25.16 4.68
CA SER A 267 -6.82 26.32 3.83
C SER A 267 -8.09 26.87 3.18
N MET A 268 -8.90 26.01 2.57
CA MET A 268 -10.16 26.42 1.92
C MET A 268 -11.20 26.94 2.94
N ALA A 269 -11.26 26.34 4.12
CA ALA A 269 -12.14 26.80 5.20
C ALA A 269 -11.74 28.19 5.70
N ALA A 270 -10.44 28.48 5.80
CA ALA A 270 -9.92 29.80 6.17
C ALA A 270 -10.27 30.87 5.12
N GLU A 271 -10.43 30.48 3.86
CA GLU A 271 -10.89 31.35 2.76
C GLU A 271 -12.42 31.52 2.71
N GLY A 272 -13.16 30.87 3.62
CA GLY A 272 -14.61 31.03 3.78
C GLY A 272 -15.47 29.91 3.16
N ASP A 273 -14.87 28.83 2.67
CA ASP A 273 -15.61 27.67 2.17
C ASP A 273 -16.26 26.88 3.33
N LYS A 274 -17.58 26.95 3.41
CA LYS A 274 -18.39 26.27 4.45
C LYS A 274 -18.39 24.75 4.30
N HIS A 275 -18.22 24.22 3.09
CA HIS A 275 -18.11 22.77 2.87
C HIS A 275 -16.76 22.26 3.34
N ALA A 276 -15.68 23.00 3.06
CA ALA A 276 -14.36 22.66 3.56
C ALA A 276 -14.31 22.66 5.10
N ALA A 277 -15.02 23.56 5.77
CA ALA A 277 -15.14 23.55 7.24
C ALA A 277 -15.79 22.25 7.80
N ILE A 278 -16.74 21.67 7.08
CA ILE A 278 -17.34 20.36 7.42
C ILE A 278 -16.29 19.26 7.25
N VAL A 279 -15.53 19.29 6.15
CA VAL A 279 -14.44 18.33 5.89
C VAL A 279 -13.35 18.41 6.96
N VAL A 280 -12.95 19.61 7.38
CA VAL A 280 -11.99 19.79 8.50
C VAL A 280 -12.51 19.09 9.74
N ARG A 281 -13.76 19.36 10.14
CA ARG A 281 -14.39 18.74 11.32
C ARG A 281 -14.49 17.21 11.23
N LEU A 282 -14.56 16.65 10.02
CA LEU A 282 -14.58 15.21 9.80
C LEU A 282 -13.19 14.57 9.88
N LEU A 283 -12.14 15.33 9.54
CA LEU A 283 -10.76 14.84 9.48
C LEU A 283 -9.92 15.15 10.74
N THR A 284 -10.37 16.10 11.59
CA THR A 284 -9.73 16.50 12.85
C THR A 284 -10.64 16.24 14.04
#